data_AF-A0A7W0NZF7-F1
#
_entry.id   AF-A0A7W0NZF7-F1
#
_cell.length_a   1.000
_cell.length_b   1.000
_cell.length_c   1.000
_cell.angle_alpha   90.00
_cell.angle_beta   90.00
_cell.angle_gamma   90.00
#
_symmetry.space_group_name_H-M   'P 1'
#
loop_
_entity.id
_entity.type
_entity.pdbx_description
1 polymer ?
#
loop_
_entity_poly.entity_id
_entity_poly.type
_entity_poly.pdbx_seq_one_letter_code
_entity_poly.pdbx_strand_id
1 'polypeptide(L)'
;MLRKKSLLIFLATAGVLSTVGAGPAAAAVGDQIVYECVGDICVINADGTGEVNLTNSPGWEEYDPVWSPDGARIAFTSTRR
;
A
#
# COMPACT_ATOMS: atom_id res chain seq x y z
N MET A 1 2.97 -28.33 8.67
CA MET A 1 3.27 -27.35 9.75
C MET A 1 3.19 -25.95 9.16
N LEU A 2 2.06 -25.26 9.34
CA LEU A 2 1.77 -23.99 8.68
C LEU A 2 2.23 -22.83 9.58
N ARG A 3 3.22 -22.04 9.13
CA ARG A 3 3.72 -20.87 9.88
C ARG A 3 2.71 -19.73 9.82
N LYS A 4 2.06 -19.44 10.94
CA LYS A 4 1.22 -18.25 11.12
C LYS A 4 2.08 -16.99 11.02
N LYS A 5 1.83 -16.12 10.05
CA LYS A 5 2.35 -14.74 10.03
C LYS A 5 1.27 -13.85 10.66
N SER A 6 1.53 -13.36 11.87
CA SER A 6 0.64 -12.43 12.56
C SER A 6 0.75 -11.06 11.92
N LEU A 7 -0.38 -10.51 11.45
CA LEU A 7 -0.51 -9.13 10.97
C LEU A 7 -1.25 -8.33 12.04
N LEU A 8 -0.61 -7.31 12.60
CA LEU A 8 -1.20 -6.41 13.60
C LEU A 8 -2.21 -5.47 12.88
N ILE A 9 -3.50 -5.55 13.22
CA ILE A 9 -4.52 -4.63 12.72
C ILE A 9 -4.85 -3.63 13.83
N PHE A 10 -4.60 -2.35 13.61
CA PHE A 10 -5.04 -1.27 14.49
C PHE A 10 -6.54 -1.01 14.27
N LEU A 11 -7.35 -1.05 15.33
CA LEU A 11 -8.75 -0.64 15.28
C LEU A 11 -8.85 0.88 15.01
N ALA A 12 -9.52 1.28 13.93
CA ALA A 12 -9.95 2.65 13.72
C ALA A 12 -11.46 2.76 13.91
N THR A 13 -11.88 3.65 14.79
CA THR A 13 -13.27 4.00 15.10
C THR A 13 -13.97 4.68 13.93
N ALA A 14 -15.28 4.42 13.78
CA ALA A 14 -16.11 4.94 12.70
C ALA A 14 -16.36 6.46 12.80
N GLY A 15 -16.20 7.13 11.66
CA GLY A 15 -16.87 8.40 11.35
C GLY A 15 -16.01 9.65 11.48
N VAL A 16 -15.53 10.14 10.33
CA VAL A 16 -15.52 11.54 9.83
C VAL A 16 -14.38 11.66 8.81
N LEU A 17 -14.72 12.12 7.59
CA LEU A 17 -13.85 12.46 6.45
C LEU A 17 -12.34 12.29 6.72
N SER A 18 -11.83 11.08 6.48
CA SER A 18 -10.48 10.72 6.89
C SER A 18 -9.45 11.42 6.01
N THR A 19 -8.85 12.50 6.50
CA THR A 19 -7.47 12.82 6.14
C THR A 19 -6.60 11.68 6.71
N VAL A 20 -6.46 10.58 5.98
CA VAL A 20 -5.48 9.55 6.34
C VAL A 20 -4.12 10.07 5.92
N GLY A 21 -3.58 10.98 6.74
CA GLY A 21 -2.14 11.06 6.93
C GLY A 21 -1.70 9.81 7.68
N ALA A 22 -1.64 8.68 6.99
CA ALA A 22 -0.78 7.59 7.40
C ALA A 22 0.63 7.94 6.94
N GLY A 23 1.62 7.81 7.83
CA GLY A 23 3.02 8.04 7.50
C GLY A 23 3.50 7.17 6.32
N PRO A 24 4.74 7.41 5.84
CA PRO A 24 5.19 7.27 4.45
C PRO A 24 5.05 5.93 3.70
N ALA A 25 4.42 4.89 4.24
CA ALA A 25 4.49 3.54 3.67
C ALA A 25 3.17 2.92 3.18
N ALA A 26 2.00 3.50 3.49
CA ALA A 26 0.73 2.94 3.02
C ALA A 26 -0.40 3.97 2.87
N ALA A 27 -1.08 3.96 1.72
CA ALA A 27 -2.25 4.80 1.43
C ALA A 27 -3.44 3.92 0.97
N ALA A 28 -4.68 4.36 1.22
CA ALA A 28 -5.88 3.57 0.89
C ALA A 28 -6.85 4.34 -0.01
N VAL A 29 -7.51 3.63 -0.93
CA VAL A 29 -8.63 4.11 -1.74
C VAL A 29 -9.72 3.04 -1.81
N GLY A 30 -10.93 3.36 -1.36
CA GLY A 30 -11.98 2.35 -1.16
C GLY A 30 -11.47 1.20 -0.27
N ASP A 31 -11.60 -0.03 -0.76
CA ASP A 31 -11.14 -1.25 -0.09
C ASP A 31 -9.73 -1.68 -0.51
N GLN A 32 -8.95 -0.82 -1.17
CA GLN A 32 -7.59 -1.16 -1.60
C GLN A 32 -6.54 -0.36 -0.84
N ILE A 33 -5.44 -1.02 -0.51
CA ILE A 33 -4.27 -0.46 0.15
C ILE A 33 -3.10 -0.53 -0.84
N VAL A 34 -2.44 0.60 -1.08
CA VAL A 34 -1.11 0.63 -1.73
C VAL A 34 -0.05 0.71 -0.65
N TYR A 35 1.04 -0.03 -0.82
CA TYR A 35 2.14 -0.06 0.13
C TYR A 35 3.46 -0.48 -0.55
N GLU A 36 4.57 -0.24 0.13
CA GLU A 36 5.88 -0.73 -0.28
C GLU A 36 6.03 -2.23 0.03
N CYS A 37 6.36 -3.03 -0.98
CA CYS A 37 6.63 -4.46 -0.87
C CYS A 37 8.03 -4.79 -1.41
N VAL A 38 8.97 -5.16 -0.53
CA VAL A 38 10.33 -5.62 -0.89
C VAL A 38 10.96 -4.84 -2.07
N GLY A 39 11.06 -3.51 -1.92
CA GLY A 39 11.65 -2.62 -2.94
C GLY A 39 10.75 -2.26 -4.12
N ASP A 40 9.49 -2.73 -4.14
CA ASP A 40 8.47 -2.46 -5.14
C ASP A 40 7.23 -1.80 -4.53
N ILE A 41 6.30 -1.37 -5.39
CA ILE A 41 4.96 -0.92 -4.98
C ILE A 41 3.94 -2.02 -5.22
N CYS A 42 3.22 -2.42 -4.18
CA CYS A 42 2.13 -3.39 -4.25
C CYS A 42 0.78 -2.77 -3.90
N VAL A 43 -0.28 -3.41 -4.39
CA VAL A 43 -1.66 -3.18 -3.94
C VAL A 43 -2.26 -4.47 -3.40
N ILE A 44 -3.06 -4.36 -2.35
CA ILE A 44 -3.80 -5.46 -1.73
C ILE A 44 -5.20 -4.99 -1.33
N ASN A 45 -6.17 -5.89 -1.34
CA ASN A 45 -7.48 -5.59 -0.76
C ASN A 45 -7.35 -5.48 0.78
N ALA A 46 -8.22 -4.69 1.40
CA ALA A 46 -8.24 -4.48 2.85
C ALA A 46 -8.53 -5.77 3.65
N ASP A 47 -9.11 -6.78 3.00
CA ASP A 47 -9.31 -8.13 3.56
C ASP A 47 -8.04 -9.02 3.49
N GLY A 48 -6.94 -8.50 2.92
CA GLY A 48 -5.67 -9.20 2.76
C GLY A 48 -5.60 -10.13 1.55
N THR A 49 -6.58 -10.07 0.64
CA THR A 49 -6.58 -10.85 -0.60
C THR A 49 -6.12 -10.04 -1.79
N GLY A 50 -5.86 -10.73 -2.91
CA GLY A 50 -5.65 -10.05 -4.20
C GLY A 50 -4.40 -9.19 -4.28
N GLU A 51 -3.32 -9.57 -3.59
CA GLU A 51 -2.04 -8.86 -3.67
C GLU A 51 -1.48 -8.86 -5.10
N VAL A 52 -1.06 -7.68 -5.57
CA VAL A 52 -0.45 -7.49 -6.89
C VAL A 52 0.76 -6.56 -6.76
N ASN A 53 1.92 -7.00 -7.26
CA ASN A 53 3.09 -6.14 -7.47
C ASN A 53 2.91 -5.33 -8.75
N LEU A 54 2.86 -4.00 -8.63
CA LEU A 54 2.59 -3.10 -9.74
C LEU A 54 3.84 -2.72 -10.54
N THR A 55 4.99 -2.64 -9.90
CA THR A 55 6.20 -2.04 -10.49
C THR A 55 7.20 -3.07 -11.02
N ASN A 56 7.27 -4.25 -10.41
CA ASN A 56 8.13 -5.38 -10.77
C ASN A 56 9.57 -4.92 -11.13
N SER A 57 10.28 -4.40 -10.13
CA SER A 57 11.49 -3.58 -10.31
C SER A 57 12.75 -4.24 -9.77
N PRO A 58 13.25 -5.32 -10.39
CA PRO A 58 14.45 -5.98 -9.89
C PRO A 58 15.65 -5.02 -9.95
N GLY A 59 16.33 -4.88 -8.80
CA GLY A 59 17.54 -4.06 -8.67
C GLY A 59 17.30 -2.57 -8.42
N TRP A 60 16.05 -2.16 -8.23
CA TRP A 60 15.67 -0.79 -7.90
C TRP A 60 14.76 -0.78 -6.67
N GLU A 61 14.76 0.36 -5.99
CA GLU A 61 13.86 0.65 -4.88
C GLU A 61 12.82 1.68 -5.32
N GLU A 62 11.56 1.32 -5.09
CA GLU A 62 10.38 2.14 -5.25
C GLU A 62 9.75 2.37 -3.87
N TYR A 63 9.39 3.61 -3.52
CA TYR A 63 8.90 3.95 -2.17
C TYR A 63 7.94 5.15 -2.16
N ASP A 64 7.36 5.44 -1.00
CA ASP A 64 6.40 6.52 -0.75
C ASP A 64 5.18 6.52 -1.69
N PRO A 65 4.45 5.40 -1.87
CA PRO A 65 3.32 5.37 -2.78
C PRO A 65 2.13 6.16 -2.22
N VAL A 66 1.48 6.93 -3.10
CA VAL A 66 0.24 7.65 -2.78
C VAL A 66 -0.78 7.51 -3.91
N TRP A 67 -2.04 7.28 -3.54
CA TRP A 67 -3.14 7.32 -4.48
C TRP A 67 -3.44 8.76 -4.92
N SER A 68 -3.77 8.92 -6.19
CA SER A 68 -4.50 10.09 -6.67
C SER A 68 -5.90 10.17 -6.03
N PRO A 69 -6.48 11.37 -5.87
CA PRO A 69 -7.78 11.53 -5.20
C PRO A 69 -8.94 10.75 -5.84
N ASP A 70 -8.87 10.46 -7.15
CA ASP A 70 -9.85 9.67 -7.88
C ASP A 70 -9.55 8.16 -7.88
N GLY A 71 -8.44 7.74 -7.28
CA GLY A 71 -8.00 6.34 -7.22
C GLY A 71 -7.49 5.77 -8.55
N ALA A 72 -7.39 6.57 -9.62
CA ALA A 72 -7.05 6.07 -10.94
C ALA A 72 -5.55 5.86 -11.15
N ARG A 73 -4.72 6.50 -10.32
CA ARG A 73 -3.26 6.52 -10.43
C ARG A 73 -2.59 6.44 -9.07
N ILE A 74 -1.36 5.93 -9.08
CA ILE A 74 -0.43 5.95 -7.95
C ILE A 74 0.80 6.76 -8.35
N ALA A 75 1.22 7.69 -7.50
CA ALA A 75 2.54 8.31 -7.58
C ALA A 75 3.47 7.64 -6.56
N PHE A 76 4.74 7.51 -6.91
CA PHE A 76 5.78 6.90 -6.06
C PHE A 76 7.14 7.48 -6.44
N THR A 77 8.12 7.33 -5.54
CA THR A 77 9.51 7.70 -5.79
C THR A 77 10.29 6.49 -6.31
N SER A 78 11.14 6.71 -7.31
CA SER A 78 11.96 5.67 -7.94
C SER A 78 13.44 5.99 -7.86
N THR A 79 14.26 4.98 -7.60
CA THR A 79 15.73 5.04 -7.72
C THR A 79 16.23 4.75 -9.13
N ARG A 80 15.34 4.35 -10.05
CA ARG A 80 15.66 4.18 -11.48
C ARG A 80 16.11 5.52 -12.07
N ARG A 81 17.14 5.48 -12.92
CA ARG A 81 17.64 6.64 -13.67
C ARG A 81 17.48 6.46 -15.16
#